data_AF-A0A954KRJ6-F1
#
_entry.id   AF-A0A954KRJ6-F1
#
_cell.length_a   1.000
_cell.length_b   1.000
_cell.length_c   1.000
_cell.angle_alpha   90.00
_cell.angle_beta   90.00
_cell.angle_gamma   90.00
#
_symmetry.space_group_name_H-M   'P 1'
#
loop_
_entity.id
_entity.type
_entity.pdbx_description
1 polymer ?
#
loop_
_entity_poly.entity_id
_entity_poly.type
_entity_poly.pdbx_seq_one_letter_code
_entity_poly.pdbx_strand_id
1 'polypeptide(L)'
;MVRIFIGLIIFQVLFALTDIHAEELLNFETEPILYSRTEPENSLTNLQQKIDEGTSSLSYDSNHGYLSAILSELEVSPTSQLLVFSKTSVQRAHITPKTPRAIYFNDDLYVAVVPGGFLEFIVPDPKLGLAFYRLDQNPEQVQFKQEIARCMTCHSSSRTRNIPGLQARSMFVDPAGMPVVSAGSFRTTQASPLSERWGGWYVTGTHGTAQHMGNFHLPDNKRPRKPIINETGLNQVELATHFDLKDYITPHSDIVALMVFEHQLDMHNQFSRIQYAWRIAKHESKPEEYWKNECDTLLQQMLFVDEVKLTDPVAGTSGFAEYFAALGPENKGRHSLRQFNLSTRLFEYPCSYMIYSDSFDMLPQPAQEYIYVRLHELLHTTEIPESFERLRNYNRPAIARILMQTKPDLATIWNELE
;
A
#
# COMPACT_ATOMS: atom_id res chain seq x y z
N MET A 1 64.67 -50.18 3.21
CA MET A 1 63.67 -49.85 4.25
C MET A 1 63.21 -48.41 4.01
N VAL A 2 62.23 -48.18 3.14
CA VAL A 2 61.41 -46.95 3.08
C VAL A 2 60.06 -47.37 2.49
N ARG A 3 59.01 -47.40 3.32
CA ARG A 3 57.61 -47.58 2.91
C ARG A 3 56.99 -46.18 2.86
N ILE A 4 56.50 -45.76 1.69
CA ILE A 4 55.75 -44.53 1.51
C ILE A 4 54.28 -44.83 1.86
N PHE A 5 53.80 -44.26 2.96
CA PHE A 5 52.40 -44.29 3.36
C PHE A 5 51.66 -43.15 2.63
N ILE A 6 50.67 -43.51 1.82
CA ILE A 6 49.69 -42.58 1.26
C ILE A 6 48.60 -42.39 2.31
N GLY A 7 48.55 -41.20 2.93
CA GLY A 7 47.49 -40.81 3.85
C GLY A 7 46.24 -40.38 3.08
N LEU A 8 45.13 -41.10 3.29
CA LEU A 8 43.80 -40.70 2.85
C LEU A 8 43.29 -39.61 3.80
N ILE A 9 43.13 -38.37 3.31
CA ILE A 9 42.41 -37.31 4.03
C ILE A 9 40.93 -37.45 3.67
N ILE A 10 40.13 -37.92 4.62
CA ILE A 10 38.66 -37.92 4.52
C ILE A 10 38.18 -36.55 4.97
N PHE A 11 37.70 -35.74 4.02
CA PHE A 11 37.06 -34.46 4.29
C PHE A 11 35.58 -34.71 4.61
N GLN A 12 35.22 -34.79 5.89
CA GLN A 12 33.82 -34.79 6.30
C GLN A 12 33.27 -33.37 6.18
N VAL A 13 32.48 -33.13 5.12
CA VAL A 13 31.66 -31.93 5.00
C VAL A 13 30.44 -32.12 5.90
N LEU A 14 30.45 -31.49 7.08
CA LEU A 14 29.24 -31.27 7.87
C LEU A 14 28.37 -30.26 7.11
N PHE A 15 27.29 -30.72 6.48
CA PHE A 15 26.21 -29.85 6.05
C PHE A 15 25.46 -29.40 7.31
N ALA A 16 25.68 -28.16 7.74
CA ALA A 16 24.73 -27.47 8.60
C ALA A 16 23.46 -27.28 7.78
N LEU A 17 22.43 -28.09 8.05
CA LEU A 17 21.07 -27.84 7.59
C LEU A 17 20.61 -26.56 8.31
N THR A 18 20.76 -25.42 7.66
CA THR A 18 19.95 -24.26 7.99
C THR A 18 18.52 -24.62 7.60
N ASP A 19 17.62 -24.72 8.57
CA ASP A 19 16.19 -24.80 8.30
C ASP A 19 15.78 -23.58 7.48
N ILE A 20 15.68 -23.77 6.16
CA ILE A 20 14.97 -22.86 5.30
C ILE A 20 13.50 -23.08 5.66
N HIS A 21 12.98 -22.32 6.63
CA HIS A 21 11.55 -22.24 6.85
C HIS A 21 10.93 -21.68 5.57
N ALA A 22 10.42 -22.56 4.72
CA ALA A 22 9.54 -22.19 3.65
C ALA A 22 8.31 -21.55 4.29
N GLU A 23 8.08 -20.26 4.03
CA GLU A 23 6.88 -19.56 4.48
C GLU A 23 5.66 -20.32 3.95
N GLU A 24 4.88 -20.90 4.87
CA GLU A 24 3.72 -21.70 4.50
C GLU A 24 2.68 -20.79 3.83
N LEU A 25 2.22 -21.18 2.63
CA LEU A 25 1.32 -20.36 1.84
C LEU A 25 -0.04 -20.21 2.53
N LEU A 26 -0.49 -18.96 2.69
CA LEU A 26 -1.86 -18.65 3.08
C LEU A 26 -2.82 -18.97 1.93
N ASN A 27 -3.28 -20.22 1.84
CA ASN A 27 -4.14 -20.66 0.76
C ASN A 27 -5.56 -20.10 0.90
N PHE A 28 -5.83 -19.00 0.21
CA PHE A 28 -7.09 -18.26 0.29
C PHE A 28 -8.24 -18.89 -0.51
N GLU A 29 -7.97 -19.89 -1.38
CA GLU A 29 -9.03 -20.57 -2.17
C GLU A 29 -9.57 -21.84 -1.50
N THR A 30 -8.97 -22.29 -0.40
CA THR A 30 -9.45 -23.43 0.38
C THR A 30 -10.20 -22.99 1.63
N GLU A 31 -10.86 -23.93 2.30
CA GLU A 31 -11.34 -23.68 3.65
C GLU A 31 -10.17 -23.20 4.53
N PRO A 32 -10.41 -22.25 5.45
CA PRO A 32 -11.69 -21.62 5.78
C PRO A 32 -12.02 -20.34 4.99
N ILE A 33 -11.18 -19.91 4.04
CA ILE A 33 -11.36 -18.62 3.34
C ILE A 33 -12.33 -18.74 2.17
N LEU A 34 -12.11 -19.71 1.27
CA LEU A 34 -12.93 -19.94 0.06
C LEU A 34 -13.18 -18.66 -0.76
N TYR A 35 -12.15 -17.83 -0.95
CA TYR A 35 -12.23 -16.47 -1.49
C TYR A 35 -13.14 -16.33 -2.71
N SER A 36 -12.97 -17.19 -3.73
CA SER A 36 -13.76 -17.11 -4.96
C SER A 36 -15.25 -17.48 -4.80
N ARG A 37 -15.63 -18.06 -3.66
CA ARG A 37 -17.00 -18.53 -3.36
C ARG A 37 -17.67 -17.74 -2.24
N THR A 38 -16.92 -16.94 -1.51
CA THR A 38 -17.42 -16.16 -0.38
C THR A 38 -18.03 -14.86 -0.87
N GLU A 39 -19.27 -14.60 -0.46
CA GLU A 39 -19.97 -13.37 -0.78
C GLU A 39 -19.36 -12.19 0.00
N PRO A 40 -18.96 -11.10 -0.70
CA PRO A 40 -18.36 -9.93 -0.07
C PRO A 40 -19.36 -9.12 0.78
N GLU A 41 -18.84 -8.37 1.74
CA GLU A 41 -19.60 -7.47 2.62
C GLU A 41 -18.75 -6.24 2.96
N ASN A 42 -18.92 -5.17 2.17
CA ASN A 42 -18.07 -3.98 2.23
C ASN A 42 -18.81 -2.71 1.80
N SER A 43 -18.10 -1.57 1.78
CA SER A 43 -18.69 -0.27 1.46
C SER A 43 -19.32 -0.21 0.06
N LEU A 44 -18.81 -0.97 -0.92
CA LEU A 44 -19.40 -1.01 -2.27
C LEU A 44 -20.66 -1.87 -2.35
N THR A 45 -20.72 -3.01 -1.64
CA THR A 45 -21.96 -3.78 -1.56
C THR A 45 -23.05 -2.99 -0.83
N ASN A 46 -22.67 -2.23 0.19
CA ASN A 46 -23.59 -1.33 0.92
C ASN A 46 -24.09 -0.19 0.01
N LEU A 47 -23.22 0.41 -0.79
CA LEU A 47 -23.62 1.43 -1.76
C LEU A 47 -24.52 0.85 -2.86
N GLN A 48 -24.21 -0.33 -3.39
CA GLN A 48 -25.08 -1.00 -4.37
C GLN A 48 -26.47 -1.23 -3.79
N GLN A 49 -26.58 -1.72 -2.56
CA GLN A 49 -27.87 -1.93 -1.90
C GLN A 49 -28.68 -0.62 -1.79
N LYS A 50 -28.03 0.49 -1.38
CA LYS A 50 -28.71 1.79 -1.32
C LYS A 50 -29.22 2.26 -2.68
N ILE A 51 -28.47 2.00 -3.75
CA ILE A 51 -28.87 2.33 -5.13
C ILE A 51 -30.06 1.47 -5.55
N ASP A 52 -30.02 0.16 -5.29
CA ASP A 52 -31.09 -0.78 -5.63
C ASP A 52 -32.39 -0.47 -4.87
N GLU A 53 -32.28 0.01 -3.63
CA GLU A 53 -33.41 0.47 -2.80
C GLU A 53 -33.89 1.89 -3.18
N GLY A 54 -33.18 2.60 -4.04
CA GLY A 54 -33.49 3.97 -4.44
C GLY A 54 -33.21 5.04 -3.36
N THR A 55 -32.41 4.70 -2.35
CA THR A 55 -32.02 5.61 -1.25
C THR A 55 -30.71 6.38 -1.53
N SER A 56 -29.93 5.93 -2.53
CA SER A 56 -28.81 6.68 -3.10
C SER A 56 -28.88 6.66 -4.63
N SER A 57 -28.28 7.66 -5.28
CA SER A 57 -28.21 7.75 -6.74
C SER A 57 -26.92 8.44 -7.17
N LEU A 58 -26.24 7.91 -8.19
CA LEU A 58 -25.03 8.51 -8.72
C LEU A 58 -25.35 9.37 -9.94
N SER A 59 -24.94 10.64 -9.90
CA SER A 59 -25.03 11.52 -11.07
C SER A 59 -23.98 11.16 -12.11
N TYR A 60 -24.39 11.10 -13.38
CA TYR A 60 -23.49 10.89 -14.50
C TYR A 60 -23.03 12.24 -15.08
N ASP A 61 -21.72 12.45 -15.14
CA ASP A 61 -21.09 13.59 -15.80
C ASP A 61 -20.66 13.21 -17.23
N SER A 62 -20.84 14.09 -18.21
CA SER A 62 -20.48 13.77 -19.60
C SER A 62 -18.97 13.66 -19.84
N ASN A 63 -18.15 14.26 -18.97
CA ASN A 63 -16.70 14.27 -19.12
C ASN A 63 -16.05 13.13 -18.33
N HIS A 64 -16.47 12.92 -17.08
CA HIS A 64 -15.85 11.96 -16.15
C HIS A 64 -16.75 10.75 -15.80
N GLY A 65 -17.95 10.67 -16.39
CA GLY A 65 -18.94 9.65 -16.09
C GLY A 65 -19.36 9.70 -14.63
N TYR A 66 -19.35 8.56 -13.94
CA TYR A 66 -19.69 8.47 -12.52
C TYR A 66 -18.55 8.85 -11.56
N LEU A 67 -17.34 9.18 -12.05
CA LEU A 67 -16.17 9.36 -11.19
C LEU A 67 -16.43 10.41 -10.10
N SER A 68 -16.91 11.60 -10.46
CA SER A 68 -17.13 12.68 -9.48
C SER A 68 -18.19 12.30 -8.43
N ALA A 69 -19.28 11.65 -8.84
CA ALA A 69 -20.32 11.18 -7.93
C ALA A 69 -19.77 10.09 -6.98
N ILE A 70 -18.99 9.16 -7.51
CA ILE A 70 -18.33 8.09 -6.74
C ILE A 70 -17.35 8.66 -5.72
N LEU A 71 -16.47 9.58 -6.11
CA LEU A 71 -15.51 10.21 -5.21
C LEU A 71 -16.22 10.94 -4.07
N SER A 72 -17.34 11.60 -4.36
CA SER A 72 -18.15 12.28 -3.34
C SER A 72 -18.86 11.30 -2.41
N GLU A 73 -19.55 10.29 -2.95
CA GLU A 73 -20.35 9.33 -2.17
C GLU A 73 -19.48 8.44 -1.28
N LEU A 74 -18.25 8.14 -1.71
CA LEU A 74 -17.30 7.29 -0.99
C LEU A 74 -16.23 8.10 -0.26
N GLU A 75 -16.40 9.42 -0.14
CA GLU A 75 -15.52 10.31 0.62
C GLU A 75 -14.03 10.20 0.23
N VAL A 76 -13.77 10.14 -1.08
CA VAL A 76 -12.42 10.11 -1.64
C VAL A 76 -12.07 11.50 -2.17
N SER A 77 -11.07 12.14 -1.56
CA SER A 77 -10.65 13.47 -1.99
C SER A 77 -9.93 13.43 -3.34
N PRO A 78 -10.26 14.33 -4.29
CA PRO A 78 -9.50 14.51 -5.52
C PRO A 78 -8.02 14.86 -5.32
N THR A 79 -7.64 15.41 -4.16
CA THR A 79 -6.24 15.76 -3.87
C THR A 79 -5.33 14.54 -3.81
N SER A 80 -5.88 13.34 -3.59
CA SER A 80 -5.15 12.07 -3.58
C SER A 80 -4.83 11.54 -4.99
N GLN A 81 -5.15 12.28 -6.06
CA GLN A 81 -4.99 11.80 -7.43
C GLN A 81 -3.53 11.39 -7.70
N LEU A 82 -3.36 10.19 -8.25
CA LEU A 82 -2.10 9.63 -8.74
C LEU A 82 -2.27 9.24 -10.20
N LEU A 83 -1.23 9.42 -11.02
CA LEU A 83 -1.29 9.19 -12.46
C LEU A 83 -0.24 8.17 -12.90
N VAL A 84 -0.71 7.09 -13.54
CA VAL A 84 0.11 5.97 -14.01
C VAL A 84 0.05 5.89 -15.53
N PHE A 85 1.17 6.15 -16.20
CA PHE A 85 1.24 6.03 -17.66
C PHE A 85 1.81 4.69 -18.15
N SER A 86 2.29 3.85 -17.23
CA SER A 86 2.72 2.50 -17.58
C SER A 86 1.53 1.62 -17.97
N LYS A 87 1.70 0.82 -19.03
CA LYS A 87 0.71 -0.14 -19.54
C LYS A 87 0.68 -1.43 -18.71
N THR A 88 0.34 -1.30 -17.43
CA THR A 88 0.41 -2.36 -16.42
C THR A 88 -0.95 -2.77 -15.83
N SER A 89 -2.04 -2.14 -16.28
CA SER A 89 -3.43 -2.45 -15.89
C SER A 89 -4.12 -3.43 -16.86
N VAL A 90 -5.23 -4.02 -16.43
CA VAL A 90 -6.22 -4.67 -17.30
C VAL A 90 -6.73 -3.73 -18.40
N GLN A 91 -6.74 -2.41 -18.16
CA GLN A 91 -7.11 -1.38 -19.13
C GLN A 91 -5.93 -0.88 -20.00
N ARG A 92 -4.82 -1.63 -20.10
CA ARG A 92 -3.59 -1.24 -20.82
C ARG A 92 -3.78 -0.75 -22.27
N ALA A 93 -4.88 -1.12 -22.92
CA ALA A 93 -5.19 -0.66 -24.27
C ALA A 93 -5.56 0.83 -24.33
N HIS A 94 -6.08 1.39 -23.23
CA HIS A 94 -6.47 2.80 -23.10
C HIS A 94 -5.37 3.68 -22.48
N ILE A 95 -4.38 3.07 -21.83
CA ILE A 95 -3.33 3.80 -21.11
C ILE A 95 -2.20 4.18 -22.05
N THR A 96 -1.81 5.44 -22.06
CA THR A 96 -0.58 5.92 -22.71
C THR A 96 0.05 7.04 -21.86
N PRO A 97 1.27 7.50 -22.14
CA PRO A 97 1.78 8.75 -21.59
C PRO A 97 0.89 9.97 -21.84
N LYS A 98 0.06 9.95 -22.89
CA LYS A 98 -0.90 11.02 -23.17
C LYS A 98 -2.28 10.82 -22.54
N THR A 99 -2.55 9.63 -22.02
CA THR A 99 -3.82 9.22 -21.41
C THR A 99 -3.51 8.32 -20.20
N PRO A 100 -2.81 8.81 -19.16
CA PRO A 100 -2.50 8.01 -17.97
C PRO A 100 -3.76 7.54 -17.24
N ARG A 101 -3.66 6.41 -16.53
CA ARG A 101 -4.68 5.96 -15.58
C ARG A 101 -4.61 6.83 -14.33
N ALA A 102 -5.75 7.35 -13.88
CA ALA A 102 -5.87 8.01 -12.59
C ALA A 102 -6.23 7.01 -11.50
N ILE A 103 -5.65 7.19 -10.31
CA ILE A 103 -5.97 6.46 -9.08
C ILE A 103 -6.27 7.50 -7.99
N TYR A 104 -7.32 7.29 -7.24
CA TYR A 104 -7.73 8.07 -6.07
C TYR A 104 -7.88 7.11 -4.89
N PHE A 105 -7.66 7.60 -3.68
CA PHE A 105 -7.74 6.77 -2.49
C PHE A 105 -8.08 7.59 -1.24
N ASN A 106 -8.81 6.96 -0.34
CA ASN A 106 -8.84 7.32 1.07
C ASN A 106 -8.26 6.13 1.86
N ASP A 107 -8.46 6.07 3.17
CA ASP A 107 -7.87 5.02 4.00
C ASP A 107 -8.41 3.62 3.68
N ASP A 108 -9.66 3.52 3.24
CA ASP A 108 -10.42 2.27 3.11
C ASP A 108 -11.01 2.04 1.70
N LEU A 109 -10.48 2.73 0.68
CA LEU A 109 -10.92 2.54 -0.71
C LEU A 109 -9.88 3.04 -1.71
N TYR A 110 -9.78 2.33 -2.83
CA TYR A 110 -9.07 2.77 -4.02
C TYR A 110 -10.02 2.81 -5.22
N VAL A 111 -10.01 3.92 -5.96
CA VAL A 111 -10.78 4.10 -7.19
C VAL A 111 -9.82 4.42 -8.32
N ALA A 112 -9.87 3.70 -9.43
CA ALA A 112 -9.04 3.98 -10.59
C ALA A 112 -9.86 4.08 -11.88
N VAL A 113 -9.40 4.91 -12.81
CA VAL A 113 -10.09 5.16 -14.07
C VAL A 113 -9.09 5.50 -15.16
N VAL A 114 -9.38 5.07 -16.39
CA VAL A 114 -8.68 5.56 -17.59
C VAL A 114 -9.70 6.35 -18.40
N PRO A 115 -9.36 7.53 -18.95
CA PRO A 115 -10.25 8.24 -19.86
C PRO A 115 -10.78 7.33 -20.98
N GLY A 116 -12.11 7.31 -21.16
CA GLY A 116 -12.79 6.41 -22.10
C GLY A 116 -12.87 4.93 -21.69
N GLY A 117 -12.45 4.59 -20.47
CA GLY A 117 -12.51 3.25 -19.89
C GLY A 117 -13.61 3.08 -18.83
N PHE A 118 -13.47 2.06 -17.98
CA PHE A 118 -14.34 1.80 -16.84
C PHE A 118 -13.66 2.17 -15.51
N LEU A 119 -14.46 2.26 -14.44
CA LEU A 119 -13.96 2.46 -13.08
C LEU A 119 -13.55 1.11 -12.47
N GLU A 120 -12.36 1.06 -11.88
CA GLU A 120 -11.80 -0.05 -11.10
C GLU A 120 -11.87 0.32 -9.62
N PHE A 121 -12.20 -0.63 -8.74
CA PHE A 121 -12.22 -0.42 -7.31
C PHE A 121 -11.51 -1.53 -6.57
N ILE A 122 -10.88 -1.16 -5.45
CA ILE A 122 -10.37 -2.10 -4.46
C ILE A 122 -10.79 -1.61 -3.09
N VAL A 123 -11.43 -2.48 -2.32
CA VAL A 123 -12.01 -2.15 -1.01
C VAL A 123 -11.66 -3.24 0.01
N PRO A 124 -11.39 -2.89 1.28
CA PRO A 124 -11.31 -3.86 2.37
C PRO A 124 -12.58 -4.66 2.52
N ASP A 125 -12.42 -5.90 2.97
CA ASP A 125 -13.54 -6.79 3.24
C ASP A 125 -13.21 -7.69 4.43
N PRO A 126 -14.09 -7.82 5.44
CA PRO A 126 -13.84 -8.61 6.64
C PRO A 126 -13.78 -10.13 6.38
N LYS A 127 -14.23 -10.59 5.21
CA LYS A 127 -14.22 -12.01 4.81
C LYS A 127 -13.15 -12.28 3.76
N LEU A 128 -12.86 -11.32 2.89
CA LEU A 128 -11.96 -11.50 1.75
C LEU A 128 -10.61 -10.77 1.91
N GLY A 129 -10.41 -10.01 2.99
CA GLY A 129 -9.27 -9.11 3.16
C GLY A 129 -9.39 -7.89 2.25
N LEU A 130 -9.36 -8.11 0.93
CA LEU A 130 -9.59 -7.11 -0.11
C LEU A 130 -10.50 -7.70 -1.19
N ALA A 131 -11.44 -6.89 -1.68
CA ALA A 131 -12.34 -7.22 -2.78
C ALA A 131 -12.14 -6.24 -3.95
N PHE A 132 -12.30 -6.75 -5.17
CA PHE A 132 -12.01 -6.02 -6.41
C PHE A 132 -13.27 -5.90 -7.25
N TYR A 133 -13.57 -4.69 -7.72
CA TYR A 133 -14.78 -4.41 -8.49
C TYR A 133 -14.51 -3.59 -9.74
N ARG A 134 -15.48 -3.63 -10.65
CA ARG A 134 -15.59 -2.75 -11.81
C ARG A 134 -16.97 -2.09 -11.84
N LEU A 135 -17.02 -0.84 -12.29
CA LEU A 135 -18.25 -0.17 -12.70
C LEU A 135 -18.11 0.32 -14.15
N ASP A 136 -19.04 -0.10 -15.00
CA ASP A 136 -19.15 0.39 -16.37
C ASP A 136 -19.69 1.83 -16.38
N GLN A 137 -19.14 2.68 -17.26
CA GLN A 137 -19.57 4.08 -17.41
C GLN A 137 -20.86 4.21 -18.25
N ASN A 138 -21.85 3.36 -18.01
CA ASN A 138 -23.16 3.36 -18.69
C ASN A 138 -24.22 4.10 -17.84
N PRO A 139 -24.80 5.21 -18.32
CA PRO A 139 -25.88 5.93 -17.65
C PRO A 139 -27.12 5.09 -17.31
N GLU A 140 -27.38 4.01 -18.06
CA GLU A 140 -28.60 3.21 -17.91
C GLU A 140 -28.53 2.17 -16.78
N GLN A 141 -27.34 1.79 -16.33
CA GLN A 141 -27.17 0.74 -15.34
C GLN A 141 -25.94 0.98 -14.45
N VAL A 142 -26.20 1.27 -13.17
CA VAL A 142 -25.16 1.35 -12.13
C VAL A 142 -25.08 0.00 -11.44
N GLN A 143 -24.04 -0.77 -11.76
CA GLN A 143 -23.80 -2.07 -11.13
C GLN A 143 -22.31 -2.28 -10.86
N PHE A 144 -21.95 -2.41 -9.59
CA PHE A 144 -20.61 -2.86 -9.19
C PHE A 144 -20.49 -4.36 -9.42
N LYS A 145 -19.59 -4.75 -10.31
CA LYS A 145 -19.33 -6.16 -10.66
C LYS A 145 -18.04 -6.60 -9.99
N GLN A 146 -18.11 -7.62 -9.13
CA GLN A 146 -16.92 -8.20 -8.52
C GLN A 146 -16.07 -8.90 -9.59
N GLU A 147 -14.77 -8.63 -9.62
CA GLU A 147 -13.82 -9.15 -10.60
C GLU A 147 -12.75 -9.98 -9.91
N ILE A 148 -12.84 -11.31 -10.05
CA ILE A 148 -11.93 -12.25 -9.35
C ILE A 148 -10.82 -12.70 -10.31
N ALA A 149 -11.14 -13.49 -11.34
CA ALA A 149 -10.14 -14.14 -12.19
C ALA A 149 -9.14 -13.16 -12.88
N ARG A 150 -9.63 -12.03 -13.37
CA ARG A 150 -8.80 -11.05 -14.10
C ARG A 150 -7.86 -10.27 -13.19
N CYS A 151 -8.34 -9.84 -12.02
CA CYS A 151 -7.54 -9.08 -11.07
C CYS A 151 -6.47 -9.98 -10.42
N MET A 152 -6.83 -11.21 -10.07
CA MET A 152 -5.93 -12.14 -9.38
C MET A 152 -4.71 -12.56 -10.20
N THR A 153 -4.77 -12.42 -11.54
CA THR A 153 -3.61 -12.62 -12.43
C THR A 153 -2.42 -11.72 -12.04
N CYS A 154 -2.66 -10.55 -11.46
CA CYS A 154 -1.62 -9.62 -11.00
C CYS A 154 -1.64 -9.38 -9.48
N HIS A 155 -2.81 -9.50 -8.84
CA HIS A 155 -3.02 -9.19 -7.43
C HIS A 155 -2.85 -10.40 -6.50
N SER A 156 -2.72 -11.63 -7.01
CA SER A 156 -2.30 -12.79 -6.23
C SER A 156 -0.98 -13.33 -6.79
N SER A 157 0.14 -12.80 -6.31
CA SER A 157 1.47 -13.20 -6.77
C SER A 157 2.47 -13.23 -5.61
N SER A 158 3.67 -13.75 -5.87
CA SER A 158 4.75 -13.72 -4.86
C SER A 158 5.05 -12.30 -4.36
N ARG A 159 4.72 -11.26 -5.12
CA ARG A 159 4.93 -9.85 -4.75
C ARG A 159 3.93 -9.35 -3.71
N THR A 160 2.76 -9.99 -3.61
CA THR A 160 1.75 -9.76 -2.57
C THR A 160 1.83 -10.86 -1.49
N ARG A 161 2.96 -11.59 -1.42
CA ARG A 161 3.13 -12.78 -0.57
C ARG A 161 2.01 -13.82 -0.76
N ASN A 162 1.61 -14.00 -2.01
CA ASN A 162 0.66 -15.02 -2.48
C ASN A 162 -0.76 -14.90 -1.90
N ILE A 163 -1.19 -13.70 -1.53
CA ILE A 163 -2.58 -13.38 -1.21
C ILE A 163 -3.15 -12.36 -2.22
N PRO A 164 -4.48 -12.27 -2.41
CA PRO A 164 -5.11 -11.09 -3.02
C PRO A 164 -4.63 -9.83 -2.29
N GLY A 165 -3.86 -8.99 -2.99
CA GLY A 165 -3.15 -7.89 -2.38
C GLY A 165 -2.85 -6.76 -3.36
N LEU A 166 -2.44 -5.63 -2.79
CA LEU A 166 -2.10 -4.40 -3.46
C LEU A 166 -0.61 -4.33 -3.79
N GLN A 167 -0.25 -3.62 -4.87
CA GLN A 167 1.14 -3.35 -5.18
C GLN A 167 1.30 -2.03 -5.93
N ALA A 168 2.29 -1.24 -5.53
CA ALA A 168 2.87 -0.19 -6.34
C ALA A 168 4.13 -0.73 -7.01
N ARG A 169 4.18 -0.66 -8.35
CA ARG A 169 5.34 -1.11 -9.12
C ARG A 169 5.99 0.08 -9.80
N SER A 170 7.29 0.19 -9.61
CA SER A 170 8.16 1.11 -10.31
C SER A 170 8.90 0.36 -11.42
N MET A 171 8.80 0.85 -12.65
CA MET A 171 9.48 0.24 -13.78
C MET A 171 9.79 1.25 -14.88
N PHE A 172 10.93 1.06 -15.53
CA PHE A 172 11.21 1.82 -16.74
C PHE A 172 10.28 1.38 -17.87
N VAL A 173 9.81 2.36 -18.64
CA VAL A 173 8.96 2.14 -19.80
C VAL A 173 9.54 2.83 -21.02
N ASP A 174 9.15 2.37 -22.20
CA ASP A 174 9.45 3.03 -23.46
C ASP A 174 8.57 4.29 -23.67
N PRO A 175 8.79 5.07 -24.74
CA PRO A 175 7.98 6.27 -25.03
C PRO A 175 6.48 5.98 -25.25
N ALA A 176 6.07 4.73 -25.47
CA ALA A 176 4.68 4.32 -25.60
C ALA A 176 4.06 3.84 -24.28
N GLY A 177 4.80 3.91 -23.16
CA GLY A 177 4.39 3.47 -21.84
C GLY A 177 4.51 1.95 -21.64
N MET A 178 5.14 1.22 -22.55
CA MET A 178 5.32 -0.23 -22.40
C MET A 178 6.49 -0.55 -21.46
N PRO A 179 6.29 -1.44 -20.47
CA PRO A 179 7.36 -1.92 -19.61
C PRO A 179 8.59 -2.48 -20.35
N VAL A 180 9.78 -1.98 -20.02
CA VAL A 180 11.05 -2.50 -20.54
C VAL A 180 11.66 -3.45 -19.52
N VAL A 181 11.30 -4.74 -19.61
CA VAL A 181 11.67 -5.77 -18.61
C VAL A 181 13.19 -5.87 -18.38
N SER A 182 14.00 -5.70 -19.43
CA SER A 182 15.47 -5.73 -19.36
C SER A 182 16.07 -4.63 -18.47
N ALA A 183 15.36 -3.52 -18.31
CA ALA A 183 15.77 -2.41 -17.45
C ALA A 183 15.58 -2.71 -15.95
N GLY A 184 14.76 -3.71 -15.62
CA GLY A 184 14.40 -4.07 -14.25
C GLY A 184 13.07 -3.47 -13.79
N SER A 185 12.62 -3.90 -12.61
CA SER A 185 11.39 -3.43 -11.97
C SER A 185 11.52 -3.60 -10.47
N PHE A 186 10.97 -2.64 -9.72
CA PHE A 186 10.97 -2.61 -8.27
C PHE A 186 9.54 -2.67 -7.74
N ARG A 187 9.33 -3.38 -6.64
CA ARG A 187 8.14 -3.18 -5.81
C ARG A 187 8.45 -1.99 -4.90
N THR A 188 7.55 -1.04 -4.86
CA THR A 188 7.73 0.16 -4.05
C THR A 188 7.01 0.01 -2.72
N THR A 189 7.76 0.21 -1.63
CA THR A 189 7.29 0.20 -0.25
C THR A 189 7.91 1.39 0.50
N GLN A 190 7.51 1.60 1.76
CA GLN A 190 8.14 2.63 2.61
C GLN A 190 9.66 2.47 2.77
N ALA A 191 10.18 1.24 2.62
CA ALA A 191 11.60 0.93 2.76
C ALA A 191 12.40 1.14 1.47
N SER A 192 11.73 1.22 0.32
CA SER A 192 12.40 1.41 -0.97
C SER A 192 13.11 2.77 -1.02
N PRO A 193 14.36 2.88 -1.47
CA PRO A 193 14.98 4.18 -1.69
C PRO A 193 14.23 4.97 -2.77
N LEU A 194 14.15 6.30 -2.65
CA LEU A 194 13.45 7.14 -3.64
C LEU A 194 13.94 6.88 -5.08
N SER A 195 15.23 6.55 -5.25
CA SER A 195 15.86 6.25 -6.54
C SER A 195 15.26 5.04 -7.26
N GLU A 196 14.54 4.18 -6.56
CA GLU A 196 13.85 3.00 -7.11
C GLU A 196 12.33 3.24 -7.29
N ARG A 197 11.80 4.39 -6.90
CA ARG A 197 10.35 4.66 -6.89
C ARG A 197 9.83 5.33 -8.17
N TRP A 198 8.56 5.08 -8.45
CA TRP A 198 7.68 5.79 -9.41
C TRP A 198 7.97 5.66 -10.90
N GLY A 199 8.78 4.71 -11.34
CA GLY A 199 8.97 4.46 -12.77
C GLY A 199 7.66 4.07 -13.45
N GLY A 200 7.27 4.81 -14.50
CA GLY A 200 5.98 4.62 -15.16
C GLY A 200 4.81 5.38 -14.53
N TRP A 201 5.10 6.28 -13.58
CA TRP A 201 4.16 7.17 -12.91
C TRP A 201 4.54 8.62 -13.16
N TYR A 202 3.54 9.49 -13.25
CA TYR A 202 3.77 10.94 -13.13
C TYR A 202 3.89 11.31 -11.65
N VAL A 203 4.75 12.28 -11.35
CA VAL A 203 5.07 12.72 -9.99
C VAL A 203 5.14 14.24 -10.00
N THR A 204 4.32 14.91 -9.20
CA THR A 204 4.36 16.35 -9.00
C THR A 204 4.79 16.69 -7.57
N GLY A 205 5.75 17.60 -7.43
CA GLY A 205 6.33 18.01 -6.17
C GLY A 205 7.84 18.23 -6.23
N THR A 206 8.41 18.68 -5.12
CA THR A 206 9.85 18.89 -4.96
C THR A 206 10.42 17.94 -3.92
N HIS A 207 11.66 17.50 -4.09
CA HIS A 207 12.34 16.52 -3.23
C HIS A 207 13.87 16.74 -3.19
N GLY A 208 14.32 17.97 -3.45
CA GLY A 208 15.73 18.34 -3.46
C GLY A 208 16.57 17.55 -4.46
N THR A 209 17.65 16.93 -3.98
CA THR A 209 18.65 16.24 -4.81
C THR A 209 18.40 14.74 -4.97
N ALA A 210 17.48 14.19 -4.17
CA ALA A 210 17.11 12.79 -4.24
C ALA A 210 16.67 12.41 -5.67
N GLN A 211 17.10 11.24 -6.13
CA GLN A 211 16.70 10.71 -7.43
C GLN A 211 15.39 9.92 -7.29
N HIS A 212 14.60 9.84 -8.37
CA HIS A 212 13.49 8.89 -8.52
C HIS A 212 13.25 8.56 -10.00
N MET A 213 12.42 7.57 -10.31
CA MET A 213 12.16 7.10 -11.68
C MET A 213 10.90 7.71 -12.33
N GLY A 214 10.11 8.49 -11.58
CA GLY A 214 8.92 9.21 -12.07
C GLY A 214 9.17 10.21 -13.20
N ASN A 215 8.10 10.52 -13.95
CA ASN A 215 8.08 11.45 -15.10
C ASN A 215 9.03 11.09 -16.25
N PHE A 216 9.64 9.91 -16.22
CA PHE A 216 10.72 9.53 -17.12
C PHE A 216 10.36 8.33 -18.00
N HIS A 217 10.79 8.39 -19.25
CA HIS A 217 10.70 7.31 -20.22
C HIS A 217 12.10 7.02 -20.74
N LEU A 218 12.38 5.76 -21.04
CA LEU A 218 13.60 5.42 -21.75
C LEU A 218 13.56 6.00 -23.17
N PRO A 219 14.72 6.36 -23.74
CA PRO A 219 14.86 6.48 -25.18
C PRO A 219 14.37 5.20 -25.86
N ASP A 220 14.04 5.24 -27.16
CA ASP A 220 13.57 4.09 -27.95
C ASP A 220 14.69 3.04 -28.16
N ASN A 221 15.11 2.43 -27.06
CA ASN A 221 16.14 1.41 -26.95
C ASN A 221 15.70 0.40 -25.90
N LYS A 222 15.44 -0.83 -26.35
CA LYS A 222 14.95 -1.94 -25.52
C LYS A 222 16.04 -2.57 -24.64
N ARG A 223 17.30 -2.11 -24.73
CA ARG A 223 18.44 -2.54 -23.91
C ARG A 223 19.25 -1.31 -23.46
N PRO A 224 18.70 -0.49 -22.55
CA PRO A 224 19.42 0.66 -22.04
C PRO A 224 20.69 0.22 -21.30
N ARG A 225 21.76 1.02 -21.40
CA ARG A 225 22.96 0.81 -20.57
C ARG A 225 22.62 1.13 -19.12
N LYS A 226 23.15 0.34 -18.19
CA LYS A 226 23.02 0.55 -16.75
C LYS A 226 24.28 1.25 -16.20
N PRO A 227 24.17 2.11 -15.16
CA PRO A 227 22.93 2.52 -14.50
C PRO A 227 22.08 3.46 -15.37
N ILE A 228 20.76 3.41 -15.18
CA ILE A 228 19.81 4.32 -15.84
C ILE A 228 19.52 5.43 -14.84
N ILE A 229 19.74 6.68 -15.24
CA ILE A 229 19.55 7.86 -14.39
C ILE A 229 18.44 8.72 -14.99
N ASN A 230 17.53 9.18 -14.14
CA ASN A 230 16.48 10.10 -14.54
C ASN A 230 17.03 11.53 -14.54
N GLU A 231 17.31 12.06 -15.73
CA GLU A 231 17.92 13.39 -15.88
C GLU A 231 16.89 14.53 -16.03
N THR A 232 15.62 14.21 -16.30
CA THR A 232 14.63 15.19 -16.76
C THR A 232 13.36 15.25 -15.92
N GLY A 233 13.04 14.18 -15.19
CA GLY A 233 11.75 14.00 -14.52
C GLY A 233 11.68 14.45 -13.06
N LEU A 234 12.71 15.11 -12.53
CA LEU A 234 12.83 15.45 -11.11
C LEU A 234 12.27 16.85 -10.80
N ASN A 235 11.76 17.04 -9.58
CA ASN A 235 11.24 18.32 -9.07
C ASN A 235 10.22 19.00 -10.01
N GLN A 236 9.41 18.20 -10.72
CA GLN A 236 8.37 18.70 -11.62
C GLN A 236 7.15 19.11 -10.78
N VAL A 237 6.60 20.31 -10.99
CA VAL A 237 5.40 20.78 -10.26
C VAL A 237 4.14 20.85 -11.11
N GLU A 238 4.28 20.65 -12.42
CA GLU A 238 3.19 20.72 -13.40
C GLU A 238 3.29 19.57 -14.41
N LEU A 239 2.14 19.09 -14.89
CA LEU A 239 2.05 18.02 -15.90
C LEU A 239 1.56 18.48 -17.28
N ALA A 240 1.23 19.77 -17.44
CA ALA A 240 0.63 20.28 -18.67
C ALA A 240 1.54 20.14 -19.91
N THR A 241 2.85 20.02 -19.71
CA THR A 241 3.82 19.74 -20.79
C THR A 241 3.81 18.27 -21.22
N HIS A 242 3.30 17.37 -20.37
CA HIS A 242 3.27 15.94 -20.63
C HIS A 242 2.01 15.52 -21.40
N PHE A 243 0.81 16.03 -21.10
CA PHE A 243 -0.45 15.66 -21.77
C PHE A 243 -1.58 16.68 -21.48
N ASP A 244 -2.75 16.53 -22.13
CA ASP A 244 -3.92 17.40 -21.87
C ASP A 244 -4.61 16.99 -20.56
N LEU A 245 -4.78 17.93 -19.64
CA LEU A 245 -5.25 17.69 -18.27
C LEU A 245 -6.78 17.76 -18.14
N LYS A 246 -7.51 18.12 -19.19
CA LYS A 246 -8.98 18.34 -19.14
C LYS A 246 -9.80 17.13 -18.72
N ASP A 247 -9.28 15.92 -18.94
CA ASP A 247 -9.96 14.67 -18.62
C ASP A 247 -9.71 14.19 -17.17
N TYR A 248 -9.05 15.01 -16.35
CA TYR A 248 -8.63 14.68 -14.99
C TYR A 248 -9.20 15.68 -13.98
N ILE A 249 -9.56 15.19 -12.79
CA ILE A 249 -10.19 16.02 -11.75
C ILE A 249 -9.21 17.08 -11.22
N THR A 250 -7.93 16.74 -11.14
CA THR A 250 -6.86 17.69 -10.78
C THR A 250 -5.69 17.60 -11.75
N PRO A 251 -4.83 18.63 -11.86
CA PRO A 251 -3.65 18.59 -12.71
C PRO A 251 -2.44 17.87 -12.06
N HIS A 252 -2.62 17.23 -10.90
CA HIS A 252 -1.51 16.78 -10.04
C HIS A 252 -1.41 15.24 -9.95
N SER A 253 -0.21 14.78 -9.58
CA SER A 253 0.08 13.40 -9.17
C SER A 253 1.07 13.44 -8.02
N ASP A 254 0.56 13.78 -6.84
CA ASP A 254 1.33 14.37 -5.74
C ASP A 254 2.35 13.41 -5.11
N ILE A 255 3.60 13.87 -4.95
CA ILE A 255 4.69 13.08 -4.37
C ILE A 255 4.44 12.62 -2.93
N VAL A 256 3.77 13.45 -2.11
CA VAL A 256 3.42 13.10 -0.73
C VAL A 256 2.29 12.08 -0.74
N ALA A 257 1.30 12.24 -1.63
CA ALA A 257 0.24 11.25 -1.82
C ALA A 257 0.80 9.89 -2.24
N LEU A 258 1.81 9.85 -3.13
CA LEU A 258 2.48 8.60 -3.51
C LEU A 258 3.14 7.90 -2.32
N MET A 259 3.84 8.65 -1.47
CA MET A 259 4.51 8.08 -0.30
C MET A 259 3.52 7.52 0.72
N VAL A 260 2.40 8.22 0.95
CA VAL A 260 1.32 7.73 1.83
C VAL A 260 0.64 6.51 1.22
N PHE A 261 0.31 6.56 -0.07
CA PHE A 261 -0.30 5.46 -0.80
C PHE A 261 0.51 4.18 -0.67
N GLU A 262 1.83 4.23 -0.86
CA GLU A 262 2.73 3.08 -0.77
C GLU A 262 2.76 2.44 0.62
N HIS A 263 2.79 3.26 1.68
CA HIS A 263 2.68 2.75 3.05
C HIS A 263 1.32 2.08 3.26
N GLN A 264 0.25 2.71 2.80
CA GLN A 264 -1.12 2.23 2.94
C GLN A 264 -1.32 0.85 2.27
N LEU A 265 -0.79 0.66 1.05
CA LEU A 265 -0.90 -0.63 0.35
C LEU A 265 -0.32 -1.79 1.17
N ASP A 266 0.83 -1.58 1.80
CA ASP A 266 1.51 -2.61 2.58
C ASP A 266 0.77 -2.91 3.89
N MET A 267 0.20 -1.89 4.54
CA MET A 267 -0.64 -2.07 5.72
C MET A 267 -1.88 -2.93 5.40
N HIS A 268 -2.63 -2.62 4.33
CA HIS A 268 -3.78 -3.42 3.90
C HIS A 268 -3.42 -4.87 3.55
N ASN A 269 -2.29 -5.06 2.87
CA ASN A 269 -1.79 -6.41 2.60
C ASN A 269 -1.52 -7.17 3.90
N GLN A 270 -0.89 -6.54 4.89
CA GLN A 270 -0.58 -7.18 6.15
C GLN A 270 -1.84 -7.45 6.99
N PHE A 271 -2.84 -6.55 6.97
CA PHE A 271 -4.14 -6.81 7.61
C PHE A 271 -4.82 -8.05 7.02
N SER A 272 -4.86 -8.16 5.69
CA SER A 272 -5.42 -9.33 4.99
C SER A 272 -4.71 -10.62 5.38
N ARG A 273 -3.38 -10.59 5.53
CA ARG A 273 -2.61 -11.76 5.98
C ARG A 273 -2.94 -12.16 7.41
N ILE A 274 -3.07 -11.20 8.33
CA ILE A 274 -3.47 -11.49 9.72
C ILE A 274 -4.84 -12.15 9.76
N GLN A 275 -5.81 -11.64 9.00
CA GLN A 275 -7.15 -12.23 8.91
C GLN A 275 -7.08 -13.69 8.42
N TYR A 276 -6.31 -13.96 7.37
CA TYR A 276 -6.14 -15.31 6.83
C TYR A 276 -5.41 -16.23 7.79
N ALA A 277 -4.28 -15.78 8.33
CA ALA A 277 -3.48 -16.57 9.26
C ALA A 277 -4.28 -16.96 10.50
N TRP A 278 -5.07 -16.03 11.06
CA TRP A 278 -5.93 -16.31 12.20
C TRP A 278 -7.03 -17.32 11.86
N ARG A 279 -7.72 -17.16 10.72
CA ARG A 279 -8.78 -18.10 10.30
C ARG A 279 -8.22 -19.50 10.05
N ILE A 280 -7.10 -19.60 9.33
CA ILE A 280 -6.41 -20.88 9.06
C ILE A 280 -5.97 -21.51 10.37
N ALA A 281 -5.34 -20.75 11.27
CA ALA A 281 -4.90 -21.27 12.56
C ALA A 281 -6.07 -21.82 13.38
N LYS A 282 -7.22 -21.13 13.39
CA LYS A 282 -8.43 -21.60 14.06
C LYS A 282 -9.01 -22.86 13.42
N HIS A 283 -9.06 -22.93 12.09
CA HIS A 283 -9.64 -24.06 11.36
C HIS A 283 -8.77 -25.32 11.47
N GLU A 284 -7.45 -25.18 11.30
CA GLU A 284 -6.49 -26.29 11.29
C GLU A 284 -5.87 -26.56 12.67
N SER A 285 -6.30 -25.83 13.71
CA SER A 285 -5.74 -25.90 15.07
C SER A 285 -4.21 -25.64 15.11
N LYS A 286 -3.73 -24.66 14.34
CA LYS A 286 -2.31 -24.25 14.37
C LYS A 286 -1.98 -23.49 15.66
N PRO A 287 -0.72 -23.50 16.11
CA PRO A 287 -0.27 -22.69 17.25
C PRO A 287 -0.52 -21.20 17.05
N GLU A 288 -0.67 -20.46 18.15
CA GLU A 288 -0.94 -19.01 18.10
C GLU A 288 0.19 -18.21 17.45
N GLU A 289 1.42 -18.71 17.52
CA GLU A 289 2.60 -18.15 16.86
C GLU A 289 2.37 -17.95 15.36
N TYR A 290 1.53 -18.78 14.73
CA TYR A 290 1.22 -18.69 13.30
C TYR A 290 0.64 -17.33 12.90
N TRP A 291 -0.33 -16.81 13.66
CA TRP A 291 -0.92 -15.49 13.38
C TRP A 291 -0.24 -14.36 14.13
N LYS A 292 0.42 -14.63 15.28
CA LYS A 292 1.19 -13.63 16.02
C LYS A 292 2.41 -13.14 15.24
N ASN A 293 3.08 -14.01 14.48
CA ASN A 293 4.18 -13.61 13.60
C ASN A 293 3.74 -12.60 12.51
N GLU A 294 2.51 -12.72 11.99
CA GLU A 294 1.94 -11.73 11.08
C GLU A 294 1.64 -10.40 11.80
N CYS A 295 1.24 -10.45 13.08
CA CYS A 295 1.05 -9.24 13.89
C CYS A 295 2.40 -8.55 14.20
N ASP A 296 3.45 -9.30 14.50
CA ASP A 296 4.80 -8.74 14.70
C ASP A 296 5.36 -8.10 13.41
N THR A 297 5.07 -8.71 12.25
CA THR A 297 5.41 -8.13 10.94
C THR A 297 4.66 -6.81 10.72
N LEU A 298 3.38 -6.76 11.09
CA LEU A 298 2.60 -5.52 11.06
C LEU A 298 3.22 -4.45 11.95
N LEU A 299 3.65 -4.78 13.16
CA LEU A 299 4.24 -3.81 14.08
C LEU A 299 5.53 -3.18 13.52
N GLN A 300 6.37 -3.94 12.84
CA GLN A 300 7.56 -3.39 12.17
C GLN A 300 7.18 -2.38 11.08
N GLN A 301 6.15 -2.68 10.29
CA GLN A 301 5.64 -1.79 9.24
C GLN A 301 4.96 -0.55 9.83
N MET A 302 4.07 -0.78 10.80
CA MET A 302 3.28 0.23 11.52
C MET A 302 4.18 1.25 12.22
N LEU A 303 5.31 0.82 12.77
CA LEU A 303 6.28 1.68 13.46
C LEU A 303 7.39 2.20 12.52
N PHE A 304 7.24 2.07 11.20
CA PHE A 304 8.18 2.61 10.21
C PHE A 304 9.63 2.17 10.46
N VAL A 305 9.86 0.95 10.92
CA VAL A 305 11.20 0.45 11.30
C VAL A 305 12.17 0.53 10.12
N ASP A 306 11.71 0.10 8.93
CA ASP A 306 12.54 0.04 7.72
C ASP A 306 12.38 1.26 6.80
N GLU A 307 11.67 2.31 7.22
CA GLU A 307 11.35 3.45 6.37
C GLU A 307 12.62 4.10 5.78
N VAL A 308 12.64 4.42 4.49
CA VAL A 308 13.77 5.15 3.91
C VAL A 308 13.91 6.53 4.56
N LYS A 309 15.14 6.93 4.93
CA LYS A 309 15.41 8.30 5.38
C LYS A 309 15.31 9.27 4.20
N LEU A 310 14.61 10.40 4.40
CA LEU A 310 14.64 11.52 3.46
C LEU A 310 15.93 12.31 3.65
N THR A 311 16.65 12.55 2.55
CA THR A 311 17.89 13.33 2.55
C THR A 311 17.66 14.82 2.32
N ASP A 312 16.53 15.15 1.72
CA ASP A 312 16.09 16.50 1.40
C ASP A 312 14.60 16.64 1.72
N PRO A 313 14.10 17.87 1.99
CA PRO A 313 12.68 18.11 2.16
C PRO A 313 11.86 17.75 0.93
N VAL A 314 10.72 17.12 1.18
CA VAL A 314 9.70 16.75 0.18
C VAL A 314 8.50 17.67 0.34
N ALA A 315 7.95 18.16 -0.77
CA ALA A 315 6.73 18.95 -0.79
C ALA A 315 5.83 18.57 -1.97
N GLY A 316 4.54 18.40 -1.69
CA GLY A 316 3.50 18.15 -2.68
C GLY A 316 3.05 19.41 -3.42
N THR A 317 2.08 19.24 -4.32
CA THR A 317 1.48 20.30 -5.14
C THR A 317 -0.04 20.33 -5.09
N SER A 318 -0.72 19.28 -4.61
CA SER A 318 -2.18 19.14 -4.73
C SER A 318 -2.98 19.63 -3.52
N GLY A 319 -2.32 20.02 -2.43
CA GLY A 319 -2.96 20.25 -1.14
C GLY A 319 -3.29 18.95 -0.38
N PHE A 320 -2.80 17.81 -0.85
CA PHE A 320 -3.01 16.52 -0.19
C PHE A 320 -2.45 16.49 1.23
N ALA A 321 -1.28 17.07 1.47
CA ALA A 321 -0.64 17.03 2.78
C ALA A 321 -1.50 17.73 3.85
N GLU A 322 -2.04 18.90 3.53
CA GLU A 322 -2.93 19.67 4.42
C GLU A 322 -4.25 18.95 4.65
N TYR A 323 -4.88 18.46 3.58
CA TYR A 323 -6.11 17.67 3.65
C TYR A 323 -5.91 16.43 4.53
N PHE A 324 -4.88 15.63 4.24
CA PHE A 324 -4.61 14.38 4.93
C PHE A 324 -4.31 14.60 6.41
N ALA A 325 -3.48 15.60 6.75
CA ALA A 325 -3.14 15.89 8.14
C ALA A 325 -4.37 16.30 8.98
N ALA A 326 -5.38 16.91 8.36
CA ALA A 326 -6.60 17.35 9.02
C ALA A 326 -7.63 16.23 9.31
N LEU A 327 -7.50 15.06 8.67
CA LEU A 327 -8.45 13.94 8.85
C LEU A 327 -8.26 13.18 10.18
N GLY A 328 -7.05 13.22 10.75
CA GLY A 328 -6.69 12.37 11.88
C GLY A 328 -7.22 12.89 13.20
N PRO A 329 -7.56 12.00 14.16
CA PRO A 329 -7.87 12.46 15.51
C PRO A 329 -6.65 13.17 16.11
N GLU A 330 -6.91 14.26 16.82
CA GLU A 330 -5.92 15.04 17.56
C GLU A 330 -6.01 14.70 19.06
N ASN A 331 -4.86 14.57 19.71
CA ASN A 331 -4.82 14.54 21.17
C ASN A 331 -5.07 15.95 21.76
N LYS A 332 -5.13 16.10 23.09
CA LYS A 332 -5.36 17.41 23.75
C LYS A 332 -4.31 18.48 23.40
N GLY A 333 -3.13 18.06 22.97
CA GLY A 333 -2.04 18.93 22.53
C GLY A 333 -2.05 19.24 21.03
N ARG A 334 -3.11 18.86 20.29
CA ARG A 334 -3.21 19.00 18.83
C ARG A 334 -2.14 18.23 18.06
N HIS A 335 -1.72 17.08 18.59
CA HIS A 335 -0.84 16.15 17.88
C HIS A 335 -1.63 14.98 17.31
N SER A 336 -1.27 14.52 16.11
CA SER A 336 -1.93 13.41 15.41
C SER A 336 -0.90 12.52 14.71
N LEU A 337 -1.21 11.23 14.55
CA LEU A 337 -0.38 10.29 13.77
C LEU A 337 -0.32 10.64 12.27
N ARG A 338 -1.22 11.51 11.79
CA ARG A 338 -1.20 12.02 10.41
C ARG A 338 -0.30 13.24 10.20
N GLN A 339 0.28 13.80 11.26
CA GLN A 339 1.14 14.96 11.13
C GLN A 339 2.43 14.61 10.39
N PHE A 340 2.75 15.41 9.38
CA PHE A 340 3.88 15.20 8.50
C PHE A 340 5.17 15.80 9.05
N ASN A 341 6.30 15.13 8.79
CA ASN A 341 7.63 15.68 8.96
C ASN A 341 8.20 16.18 7.62
N LEU A 342 8.12 15.33 6.58
CA LEU A 342 8.56 15.52 5.19
C LEU A 342 9.99 16.05 4.98
N SER A 343 10.78 16.21 6.03
CA SER A 343 12.16 16.70 5.96
C SER A 343 13.17 15.57 6.10
N THR A 344 12.86 14.60 6.97
CA THR A 344 13.74 13.47 7.29
C THR A 344 13.04 12.11 7.23
N ARG A 345 11.70 12.12 7.27
CA ARG A 345 10.78 10.97 7.31
C ARG A 345 9.38 11.41 6.86
N LEU A 346 8.47 10.47 6.65
CA LEU A 346 7.09 10.77 6.25
C LEU A 346 6.33 11.46 7.38
N PHE A 347 6.09 10.76 8.50
CA PHE A 347 5.29 11.27 9.62
C PHE A 347 6.14 11.81 10.78
N GLU A 348 5.65 12.85 11.45
CA GLU A 348 6.28 13.43 12.64
C GLU A 348 6.29 12.43 13.80
N TYR A 349 5.23 11.65 13.95
CA TYR A 349 5.09 10.58 14.94
C TYR A 349 5.03 9.23 14.22
N PRO A 350 6.15 8.49 14.07
CA PRO A 350 6.18 7.27 13.26
C PRO A 350 5.46 6.09 13.92
N CYS A 351 4.15 6.10 13.80
CA CYS A 351 3.21 5.03 14.06
C CYS A 351 2.06 5.21 13.06
N SER A 352 1.71 4.16 12.32
CA SER A 352 0.78 4.27 11.20
C SER A 352 -0.58 4.80 11.64
N TYR A 353 -1.08 5.78 10.89
CA TYR A 353 -2.47 6.24 11.01
C TYR A 353 -3.49 5.16 10.67
N MET A 354 -3.08 4.10 9.97
CA MET A 354 -3.95 2.97 9.61
C MET A 354 -4.47 2.19 10.81
N ILE A 355 -3.99 2.46 12.04
CA ILE A 355 -4.62 1.96 13.27
C ILE A 355 -6.05 2.49 13.48
N TYR A 356 -6.43 3.57 12.78
CA TYR A 356 -7.77 4.15 12.79
C TYR A 356 -8.64 3.75 11.59
N SER A 357 -8.14 2.90 10.68
CA SER A 357 -8.88 2.52 9.47
C SER A 357 -9.86 1.38 9.76
N ASP A 358 -10.88 1.25 8.91
CA ASP A 358 -11.84 0.15 9.01
C ASP A 358 -11.12 -1.21 8.88
N SER A 359 -10.11 -1.32 8.01
CA SER A 359 -9.32 -2.55 7.89
C SER A 359 -8.63 -3.01 9.19
N PHE A 360 -8.20 -2.08 10.05
CA PHE A 360 -7.63 -2.44 11.34
C PHE A 360 -8.73 -2.94 12.28
N ASP A 361 -9.87 -2.25 12.30
CA ASP A 361 -11.02 -2.59 13.14
C ASP A 361 -11.68 -3.92 12.71
N MET A 362 -11.52 -4.34 11.44
CA MET A 362 -11.93 -5.65 10.93
C MET A 362 -11.02 -6.83 11.35
N LEU A 363 -9.85 -6.57 11.95
CA LEU A 363 -8.98 -7.64 12.41
C LEU A 363 -9.67 -8.49 13.50
N PRO A 364 -9.37 -9.80 13.59
CA PRO A 364 -9.88 -10.62 14.69
C PRO A 364 -9.48 -10.04 16.04
N GLN A 365 -10.41 -9.96 17.00
CA GLN A 365 -10.17 -9.37 18.32
C GLN A 365 -8.88 -9.88 19.01
N PRO A 366 -8.55 -11.20 19.04
CA PRO A 366 -7.29 -11.65 19.64
C PRO A 366 -6.03 -11.08 18.98
N ALA A 367 -6.09 -10.80 17.67
CA ALA A 367 -4.99 -10.17 16.94
C ALA A 367 -4.87 -8.69 17.30
N GLN A 368 -5.98 -7.95 17.37
CA GLN A 368 -6.00 -6.55 17.81
C GLN A 368 -5.44 -6.39 19.22
N GLU A 369 -5.91 -7.20 20.17
CA GLU A 369 -5.44 -7.20 21.56
C GLU A 369 -3.93 -7.47 21.62
N TYR A 370 -3.45 -8.48 20.90
CA TYR A 370 -2.02 -8.79 20.82
C TYR A 370 -1.22 -7.61 20.26
N ILE A 371 -1.68 -6.98 19.18
CA ILE A 371 -1.04 -5.80 18.60
C ILE A 371 -0.98 -4.66 19.61
N TYR A 372 -2.07 -4.38 20.33
CA TYR A 372 -2.11 -3.32 21.33
C TYR A 372 -1.16 -3.57 22.50
N VAL A 373 -1.11 -4.80 23.03
CA VAL A 373 -0.18 -5.18 24.10
C VAL A 373 1.27 -5.04 23.64
N ARG A 374 1.61 -5.56 22.46
CA ARG A 374 2.97 -5.45 21.92
C ARG A 374 3.36 -4.01 21.59
N LEU A 375 2.42 -3.20 21.11
CA LEU A 375 2.64 -1.78 20.88
C LEU A 375 2.91 -1.03 22.19
N HIS A 376 2.18 -1.36 23.27
CA HIS A 376 2.46 -0.85 24.61
C HIS A 376 3.90 -1.17 25.04
N GLU A 377 4.29 -2.44 24.94
CA GLU A 377 5.63 -2.90 25.32
C GLU A 377 6.74 -2.18 24.54
N LEU A 378 6.61 -2.07 23.22
CA LEU A 378 7.60 -1.42 22.35
C LEU A 378 7.74 0.08 22.63
N LEU A 379 6.63 0.75 22.96
CA LEU A 379 6.64 2.19 23.24
C LEU A 379 7.14 2.54 24.65
N HIS A 380 7.00 1.62 25.62
CA HIS A 380 7.38 1.84 27.02
C HIS A 380 8.67 1.13 27.46
N THR A 381 9.20 0.18 26.67
CA THR A 381 10.41 -0.56 27.05
C THR A 381 11.64 0.34 27.25
N THR A 382 12.46 0.01 28.25
CA THR A 382 13.80 0.57 28.44
C THR A 382 14.83 -0.09 27.52
N GLU A 383 14.63 -1.35 27.15
CA GLU A 383 15.49 -2.14 26.28
C GLU A 383 14.79 -2.40 24.95
N ILE A 384 15.14 -1.61 23.94
CA ILE A 384 14.58 -1.72 22.59
C ILE A 384 15.23 -2.93 21.89
N PRO A 385 14.43 -3.90 21.40
CA PRO A 385 14.95 -5.03 20.62
C PRO A 385 15.71 -4.59 19.37
N GLU A 386 16.67 -5.39 18.92
CA GLU A 386 17.48 -5.09 17.73
C GLU A 386 16.63 -4.84 16.48
N SER A 387 15.58 -5.66 16.26
CA SER A 387 14.64 -5.51 15.14
C SER A 387 13.80 -4.23 15.19
N PHE A 388 13.86 -3.45 16.28
CA PHE A 388 13.14 -2.19 16.43
C PHE A 388 14.09 -1.03 16.80
N GLU A 389 15.39 -1.15 16.52
CA GLU A 389 16.41 -0.19 16.94
C GLU A 389 16.07 1.27 16.58
N ARG A 390 15.41 1.49 15.43
CA ARG A 390 14.99 2.81 14.97
C ARG A 390 14.09 3.56 15.96
N LEU A 391 13.33 2.84 16.79
CA LEU A 391 12.51 3.43 17.84
C LEU A 391 13.30 4.28 18.84
N ARG A 392 14.63 4.07 18.95
CA ARG A 392 15.52 4.91 19.77
C ARG A 392 15.51 6.38 19.35
N ASN A 393 15.25 6.64 18.07
CA ASN A 393 15.24 7.98 17.49
C ASN A 393 13.86 8.65 17.55
N TYR A 394 12.84 7.96 18.05
CA TYR A 394 11.46 8.44 18.05
C TYR A 394 11.05 9.01 19.40
N ASN A 395 10.12 9.96 19.37
CA ASN A 395 9.45 10.42 20.58
C ASN A 395 8.34 9.42 20.98
N ARG A 396 8.73 8.24 21.44
CA ARG A 396 7.81 7.15 21.86
C ARG A 396 6.77 7.61 22.90
N PRO A 397 7.12 8.42 23.92
CA PRO A 397 6.11 8.93 24.86
C PRO A 397 5.06 9.83 24.21
N ALA A 398 5.40 10.57 23.14
CA ALA A 398 4.42 11.36 22.40
C ALA A 398 3.49 10.46 21.59
N ILE A 399 4.01 9.42 20.91
CA ILE A 399 3.22 8.41 20.19
C ILE A 399 2.23 7.73 21.16
N ALA A 400 2.73 7.22 22.29
CA ALA A 400 1.91 6.58 23.32
C ALA A 400 0.79 7.51 23.82
N ARG A 401 1.09 8.78 24.08
CA ARG A 401 0.10 9.78 24.51
C ARG A 401 -0.96 10.06 23.44
N ILE A 402 -0.58 10.10 22.16
CA ILE A 402 -1.56 10.27 21.07
C ILE A 402 -2.51 9.08 21.08
N LEU A 403 -1.99 7.85 21.04
CA LEU A 403 -2.78 6.62 21.01
C LEU A 403 -3.74 6.53 22.20
N MET A 404 -3.24 6.70 23.43
CA MET A 404 -4.06 6.69 24.65
C MET A 404 -5.23 7.70 24.65
N GLN A 405 -5.09 8.83 23.96
CA GLN A 405 -6.12 9.87 23.93
C GLN A 405 -7.05 9.79 22.72
N THR A 406 -6.73 8.97 21.72
CA THR A 406 -7.41 8.98 20.41
C THR A 406 -7.90 7.60 19.95
N LYS A 407 -7.46 6.50 20.57
CA LYS A 407 -7.89 5.13 20.26
C LYS A 407 -8.43 4.46 21.55
N PRO A 408 -9.74 4.60 21.86
CA PRO A 408 -10.31 4.26 23.18
C PRO A 408 -10.23 2.78 23.58
N ASP A 409 -10.37 1.88 22.61
CA ASP A 409 -10.21 0.43 22.77
C ASP A 409 -8.77 0.07 23.16
N LEU A 410 -7.78 0.64 22.48
CA LEU A 410 -6.36 0.53 22.87
C LEU A 410 -6.13 1.09 24.28
N ALA A 411 -6.69 2.27 24.57
CA ALA A 411 -6.52 2.91 25.88
C ALA A 411 -7.09 2.07 27.03
N THR A 412 -8.20 1.38 26.79
CA THR A 412 -8.80 0.45 27.77
C THR A 412 -7.81 -0.66 28.13
N ILE A 413 -7.22 -1.31 27.13
CA ILE A 413 -6.24 -2.39 27.32
C ILE A 413 -4.98 -1.87 28.00
N TRP A 414 -4.45 -0.71 27.59
CA TRP A 414 -3.23 -0.17 28.21
C TRP A 414 -3.43 0.21 29.68
N ASN A 415 -4.59 0.73 30.06
CA ASN A 415 -4.91 1.00 31.46
C ASN A 415 -5.00 -0.28 32.33
N GLU A 416 -5.22 -1.45 31.73
CA GLU A 416 -5.22 -2.74 32.44
C GLU A 416 -3.80 -3.34 32.58
N LEU A 417 -2.85 -2.87 31.77
CA LEU A 417 -1.44 -3.29 31.82
C LEU A 417 -0.61 -2.48 32.82
N GLU A 418 -1.09 -1.28 33.20
CA GLU A 418 -0.52 -0.40 34.24
C GLU A 418 -1.04 -0.76 35.64
#